data_AF-A0A257MCN0-F1
#
_entry.id   AF-A0A257MCN0-F1
#
_cell.length_a   1.000
_cell.length_b   1.000
_cell.length_c   1.000
_cell.angle_alpha   90.00
_cell.angle_beta   90.00
_cell.angle_gamma   90.00
#
_symmetry.space_group_name_H-M   'P 1'
#
loop_
_entity.id
_entity.type
_entity.pdbx_description
1 polymer ?
#
loop_
_entity_poly.entity_id
_entity_poly.type
_entity_poly.pdbx_seq_one_letter_code
_entity_poly.pdbx_strand_id
1 'polypeptide(L)'
;YFASRFPDAEIFLLGLFCFESFDYARLKSHISDLFGLDLDKAAKVQIARGKFLAWAGGQEHSCRVSELGGLVREGCDYCGDLVSRLADISIGSVGSPEGFSTVIVRSRRGERLLEGLAFEPKEVRREDILKLAAMKKKNAEQNFAEILVGLSEELEAEESLCPAPSAICRREH
;
A
#
# COMPACT_ATOMS: atom_id res chain seq x y z
N TYR A 1 -15.87 -21.37 -2.21
CA TYR A 1 -15.67 -21.21 -3.66
C TYR A 1 -14.35 -21.84 -4.13
N PHE A 2 -13.17 -21.38 -3.69
CA PHE A 2 -11.90 -21.96 -4.14
C PHE A 2 -11.75 -23.45 -3.76
N ALA A 3 -11.91 -23.79 -2.48
CA ALA A 3 -11.82 -25.17 -2.01
C ALA A 3 -12.83 -26.14 -2.68
N SER A 4 -13.98 -25.64 -3.12
CA SER A 4 -15.00 -26.44 -3.81
C SER A 4 -14.74 -26.61 -5.31
N ARG A 5 -13.97 -25.69 -5.93
CA ARG A 5 -13.68 -25.72 -7.38
C ARG A 5 -12.29 -26.28 -7.69
N PHE A 6 -11.36 -26.13 -6.75
CA PHE A 6 -9.98 -26.58 -6.87
C PHE A 6 -9.54 -27.23 -5.54
N PRO A 7 -10.02 -28.45 -5.23
CA PRO A 7 -9.75 -29.10 -3.95
C PRO A 7 -8.26 -29.41 -3.74
N ASP A 8 -7.52 -29.63 -4.83
CA ASP A 8 -6.08 -29.98 -4.80
C ASP A 8 -5.15 -28.78 -4.99
N ALA A 9 -5.69 -27.56 -5.19
CA ALA A 9 -4.87 -26.39 -5.42
C ALA A 9 -4.29 -25.83 -4.11
N GLU A 10 -2.97 -25.71 -4.06
CA GLU A 10 -2.29 -24.97 -3.00
C GLU A 10 -2.20 -23.49 -3.36
N ILE A 11 -2.68 -22.62 -2.46
CA ILE A 11 -2.69 -21.16 -2.67
C ILE A 11 -1.47 -20.55 -1.96
N PHE A 12 -0.70 -19.76 -2.69
CA PHE A 12 0.42 -18.98 -2.16
C PHE A 12 0.12 -17.49 -2.30
N LEU A 13 0.40 -16.75 -1.23
CA LEU A 13 0.24 -15.30 -1.18
C LEU A 13 1.60 -14.64 -1.33
N LEU A 14 1.84 -14.04 -2.50
CA LEU A 14 3.01 -13.20 -2.76
C LEU A 14 2.61 -11.73 -2.65
N GLY A 15 3.16 -11.04 -1.65
CA GLY A 15 2.85 -9.65 -1.38
C GLY A 15 3.99 -8.73 -1.83
N LEU A 16 3.65 -7.60 -2.44
CA LEU A 16 4.64 -6.57 -2.79
C LEU A 16 4.75 -5.55 -1.66
N PHE A 17 5.93 -4.96 -1.51
CA PHE A 17 6.06 -3.78 -0.67
C PHE A 17 5.32 -2.61 -1.35
N CYS A 18 4.55 -1.87 -0.57
CA CYS A 18 3.76 -0.77 -1.08
C CYS A 18 3.82 0.39 -0.10
N PHE A 19 4.24 1.58 -0.56
CA PHE A 19 4.12 2.79 0.23
C PHE A 19 2.81 3.50 -0.09
N GLU A 20 2.62 3.89 -1.35
CA GLU A 20 1.40 4.55 -1.85
C GLU A 20 1.07 4.01 -3.25
N SER A 21 -0.17 4.24 -3.68
CA SER A 21 -0.62 4.03 -5.06
C SER A 21 -1.25 5.31 -5.58
N PHE A 22 -1.10 5.57 -6.87
CA PHE A 22 -1.56 6.79 -7.52
C PHE A 22 -2.82 6.55 -8.36
N ASP A 23 -3.60 7.61 -8.58
CA ASP A 23 -4.58 7.63 -9.66
C ASP A 23 -3.85 7.71 -11.01
N TYR A 24 -4.06 6.71 -11.87
CA TYR A 24 -3.28 6.59 -13.10
C TYR A 24 -3.56 7.71 -14.09
N ALA A 25 -4.82 8.12 -14.26
CA ALA A 25 -5.18 9.15 -15.22
C ALA A 25 -4.61 10.50 -14.80
N ARG A 26 -4.72 10.82 -13.50
CA ARG A 26 -4.17 12.07 -12.95
C ARG A 26 -2.64 12.07 -12.97
N LEU A 27 -2.00 10.95 -12.62
CA LEU A 27 -0.54 10.80 -12.71
C LEU A 27 -0.08 10.97 -14.15
N LYS A 28 -0.73 10.30 -15.11
CA LYS A 28 -0.39 10.40 -16.53
C LYS A 28 -0.50 11.83 -17.05
N SER A 29 -1.60 12.54 -16.73
CA SER A 29 -1.76 13.95 -17.10
C SER A 29 -0.63 14.80 -16.51
N HIS A 30 -0.38 14.65 -15.20
CA HIS A 30 0.65 15.43 -14.52
C HIS A 30 2.06 15.21 -15.09
N ILE A 31 2.41 13.96 -15.38
CA ILE A 31 3.70 13.62 -16.00
C ILE A 31 3.80 14.14 -17.44
N SER A 32 2.70 14.07 -18.19
CA SER A 32 2.63 14.68 -19.53
C SER A 32 2.85 16.20 -19.46
N ASP A 33 2.25 16.89 -18.49
CA ASP A 33 2.38 18.32 -18.32
C ASP A 33 3.80 18.72 -17.88
N LEU A 34 4.42 17.94 -16.99
CA LEU A 34 5.77 18.21 -16.49
C LEU A 34 6.87 17.94 -17.51
N PHE A 35 6.77 16.84 -18.26
CA PHE A 35 7.88 16.33 -19.08
C PHE A 35 7.56 16.21 -20.57
N GLY A 36 6.32 16.49 -20.99
CA GLY A 36 5.87 16.17 -22.35
C GLY A 36 5.86 14.67 -22.64
N LEU A 37 5.75 13.84 -21.58
CA LEU A 37 5.96 12.40 -21.63
C LEU A 37 4.62 11.64 -21.59
N ASP A 38 4.42 10.74 -22.56
CA ASP A 38 3.33 9.77 -22.52
C ASP A 38 3.76 8.57 -21.66
N LEU A 39 3.18 8.48 -20.45
CA LEU A 39 3.57 7.46 -19.48
C LEU A 39 3.31 6.03 -19.97
N ASP A 40 2.36 5.83 -20.90
CA ASP A 40 2.09 4.53 -21.51
C ASP A 40 3.27 4.03 -22.37
N LYS A 41 4.16 4.94 -22.80
CA LYS A 41 5.35 4.64 -23.60
C LYS A 41 6.62 4.56 -22.76
N ALA A 42 6.52 4.74 -21.45
CA ALA A 42 7.67 4.59 -20.56
C ALA A 42 8.10 3.12 -20.52
N ALA A 43 9.38 2.85 -20.80
CA ALA A 43 9.97 1.51 -20.72
C ALA A 43 10.10 1.03 -19.27
N LYS A 44 10.22 1.97 -18.33
CA LYS A 44 10.35 1.70 -16.90
C LYS A 44 9.81 2.88 -16.11
N VAL A 45 9.18 2.58 -14.98
CA VAL A 45 8.84 3.55 -13.93
C VAL A 45 9.36 3.01 -12.61
N GLN A 46 9.93 3.87 -11.78
CA GLN A 46 10.46 3.50 -10.48
C GLN A 46 10.29 4.62 -9.47
N ILE A 47 9.94 4.27 -8.24
CA ILE A 47 10.05 5.18 -7.09
C ILE A 47 11.23 4.75 -6.24
N ALA A 48 12.22 5.63 -6.11
CA ALA A 48 13.42 5.36 -5.33
C ALA A 48 14.00 6.66 -4.76
N ARG A 49 14.48 6.59 -3.51
CA ARG A 49 15.18 7.71 -2.85
C ARG A 49 14.41 9.04 -2.89
N GLY A 50 13.08 8.98 -2.74
CA GLY A 50 12.20 10.15 -2.76
C GLY A 50 11.93 10.74 -4.14
N LYS A 51 12.33 10.06 -5.22
CA LYS A 51 12.08 10.47 -6.61
C LYS A 51 11.18 9.48 -7.32
N PHE A 52 10.30 10.01 -8.15
CA PHE A 52 9.65 9.28 -9.23
C PHE A 52 10.56 9.36 -10.45
N LEU A 53 10.81 8.24 -11.10
CA LEU A 53 11.71 8.08 -12.25
C LEU A 53 10.93 7.42 -13.37
N ALA A 54 10.99 7.98 -14.57
CA ALA A 54 10.41 7.40 -15.78
C ALA A 54 11.44 7.41 -16.90
N TRP A 55 11.60 6.28 -17.59
CA TRP A 55 12.49 6.16 -18.74
C TRP A 55 11.67 6.04 -20.02
N ALA A 56 11.79 7.01 -20.93
CA ALA A 56 11.12 7.01 -22.23
C ALA A 56 12.03 7.62 -23.30
N GLY A 57 11.98 7.11 -24.53
CA GLY A 57 12.77 7.64 -25.64
C GLY A 57 14.29 7.60 -25.43
N GLY A 58 14.78 6.72 -24.54
CA GLY A 58 16.21 6.65 -24.17
C GLY A 58 16.67 7.71 -23.16
N GLN A 59 15.74 8.50 -22.61
CA GLN A 59 16.02 9.52 -21.60
C GLN A 59 15.38 9.15 -20.26
N GLU A 60 16.00 9.64 -19.18
CA GLU A 60 15.47 9.55 -17.80
C GLU A 60 14.83 10.89 -17.42
N HIS A 61 13.60 10.82 -16.90
CA HIS A 61 12.85 11.95 -16.36
C HIS A 61 12.60 11.72 -14.87
N SER A 62 12.65 12.78 -14.06
CA SER A 62 12.45 12.65 -12.61
C SER A 62 11.78 13.86 -11.97
N CYS A 63 10.90 13.61 -11.01
CA CYS A 63 10.37 14.61 -10.06
C CYS A 63 10.45 14.08 -8.63
N ARG A 64 10.22 14.95 -7.63
CA ARG A 64 10.13 14.52 -6.23
C ARG A 64 8.78 13.84 -5.99
N VAL A 65 8.77 12.74 -5.25
CA VAL A 65 7.51 12.04 -4.90
C VAL A 65 6.59 12.93 -4.07
N SER A 66 7.14 13.85 -3.27
CA SER A 66 6.37 14.82 -2.49
C SER A 66 5.49 15.74 -3.34
N GLU A 67 5.85 15.96 -4.61
CA GLU A 67 5.03 16.75 -5.55
C GLU A 67 3.80 15.97 -6.04
N LEU A 68 3.82 14.64 -5.89
CA LEU A 68 2.75 13.74 -6.35
C LEU A 68 1.71 13.43 -5.28
N GLY A 69 1.84 13.99 -4.07
CA GLY A 69 0.97 13.66 -2.92
C GLY A 69 -0.52 13.84 -3.21
N GLY A 70 -0.89 14.90 -3.93
CA GLY A 70 -2.29 15.13 -4.33
C GLY A 70 -2.86 14.12 -5.33
N LEU A 71 -2.02 13.25 -5.90
CA LEU A 71 -2.37 12.21 -6.87
C LEU A 71 -2.47 10.81 -6.23
N VAL A 72 -2.10 10.69 -4.95
CA VAL A 72 -2.21 9.45 -4.18
C VAL A 72 -3.68 9.08 -4.03
N ARG A 73 -3.99 7.79 -4.08
CA ARG A 73 -5.33 7.29 -3.82
C ARG A 73 -5.65 7.44 -2.33
N GLU A 74 -6.79 8.03 -2.03
CA GLU A 74 -7.27 8.36 -0.66
C GLU A 74 -7.14 7.19 0.33
N GLY A 75 -7.44 5.96 -0.09
CA GLY A 75 -7.31 4.78 0.78
C GLY A 75 -5.87 4.49 1.28
N CYS A 76 -4.84 5.02 0.62
CA CYS A 76 -3.45 4.84 1.04
C CYS A 76 -3.15 5.57 2.35
N ASP A 77 -3.82 6.69 2.62
CA ASP A 77 -3.63 7.51 3.82
C ASP A 77 -3.97 6.74 5.09
N TYR A 78 -4.80 5.71 4.99
CA TYR A 78 -5.23 4.84 6.07
C TYR A 78 -4.53 3.48 6.07
N CYS A 79 -3.64 3.21 5.11
CA CYS A 79 -2.96 1.93 5.00
C CYS A 79 -1.69 1.92 5.86
N GLY A 80 -1.70 1.21 6.98
CA GLY A 80 -0.52 1.07 7.85
C GLY A 80 0.49 -0.02 7.46
N ASP A 81 0.26 -0.77 6.37
CA ASP A 81 1.12 -1.90 5.97
C ASP A 81 2.04 -1.56 4.78
N LEU A 82 3.36 -1.59 5.02
CA LEU A 82 4.38 -1.44 3.97
C LEU A 82 4.76 -2.77 3.33
N VAL A 83 4.87 -3.83 4.14
CA VAL A 83 5.63 -5.04 3.78
C VAL A 83 4.72 -6.24 3.55
N SER A 84 3.45 -6.01 3.21
CA SER A 84 2.45 -7.06 2.98
C SER A 84 2.51 -8.14 4.06
N ARG A 85 2.24 -7.77 5.31
CA ARG A 85 2.54 -8.59 6.51
C ARG A 85 1.77 -9.91 6.59
N LEU A 86 0.69 -10.04 5.80
CA LEU A 86 -0.16 -11.23 5.74
C LEU A 86 0.20 -12.19 4.60
N ALA A 87 1.19 -11.85 3.77
CA ALA A 87 1.66 -12.70 2.69
C ALA A 87 2.51 -13.87 3.20
N ASP A 88 2.57 -14.96 2.44
CA ASP A 88 3.50 -16.07 2.70
C ASP A 88 4.95 -15.62 2.44
N ILE A 89 5.12 -14.83 1.37
CA ILE A 89 6.38 -14.19 0.99
C ILE A 89 6.07 -12.73 0.62
N SER A 90 6.83 -11.81 1.20
CA SER A 90 6.77 -10.37 0.89
C SER A 90 8.02 -9.94 0.14
N ILE A 91 7.88 -9.19 -0.96
CA ILE A 91 8.97 -8.82 -1.88
C ILE A 91 8.99 -7.31 -2.11
N GLY A 92 10.15 -6.67 -2.04
CA GLY A 92 10.28 -5.27 -2.43
C GLY A 92 11.72 -4.78 -2.55
N SER A 93 11.92 -3.59 -3.12
CA SER A 93 13.25 -3.04 -3.40
C SER A 93 13.95 -2.43 -2.17
N VAL A 94 13.18 -1.96 -1.18
CA VAL A 94 13.72 -1.27 0.00
C VAL A 94 14.65 -2.19 0.80
N GLY A 95 15.81 -1.66 1.16
CA GLY A 95 16.83 -2.38 1.93
C GLY A 95 17.77 -3.23 1.08
N SER A 96 17.51 -3.39 -0.22
CA SER A 96 18.36 -4.15 -1.14
C SER A 96 19.15 -3.24 -2.08
N PRO A 97 20.30 -3.71 -2.61
CA PRO A 97 21.03 -3.01 -3.66
C PRO A 97 20.26 -3.01 -4.98
N GLU A 98 20.67 -2.16 -5.92
CA GLU A 98 20.08 -2.11 -7.26
C GLU A 98 20.22 -3.46 -7.98
N GLY A 99 19.14 -3.87 -8.65
CA GLY A 99 19.04 -5.19 -9.28
C GLY A 99 18.61 -6.33 -8.33
N PHE A 100 18.51 -6.07 -7.02
CA PHE A 100 18.08 -7.06 -6.03
C PHE A 100 16.75 -6.68 -5.38
N SER A 101 16.12 -7.66 -4.76
CA SER A 101 14.91 -7.49 -3.96
C SER A 101 15.11 -8.05 -2.57
N THR A 102 14.53 -7.36 -1.60
CA THR A 102 14.34 -7.86 -0.25
C THR A 102 13.19 -8.86 -0.27
N VAL A 103 13.44 -10.05 0.29
CA VAL A 103 12.45 -11.12 0.40
C VAL A 103 12.25 -11.47 1.87
N ILE A 104 11.01 -11.39 2.35
CA ILE A 104 10.61 -11.75 3.72
C ILE A 104 9.70 -12.98 3.64
N VAL A 105 10.18 -14.11 4.16
CA VAL A 105 9.42 -15.38 4.21
C VAL A 105 8.75 -15.50 5.57
N ARG A 106 7.46 -15.80 5.60
CA ARG A 106 6.67 -15.83 6.86
C ARG A 106 6.05 -17.18 7.16
N SER A 107 5.59 -17.90 6.15
CA SER A 107 4.85 -19.15 6.33
C SER A 107 5.66 -20.35 5.86
N ARG A 108 5.32 -21.54 6.40
CA ARG A 108 5.91 -22.81 5.97
C ARG A 108 5.69 -23.10 4.48
N ARG A 109 4.58 -22.64 3.91
CA ARG A 109 4.33 -22.81 2.47
C ARG A 109 5.21 -21.86 1.65
N GLY A 110 5.40 -20.63 2.12
CA GLY A 110 6.35 -19.69 1.51
C GLY A 110 7.79 -20.23 1.54
N GLU A 111 8.21 -20.81 2.65
CA GLU A 111 9.52 -21.47 2.77
C GLU A 111 9.67 -22.60 1.75
N ARG A 112 8.71 -23.54 1.70
CA ARG A 112 8.70 -24.62 0.69
C ARG A 112 8.73 -24.12 -0.75
N LEU A 113 8.06 -23.00 -1.05
CA LEU A 113 8.04 -22.43 -2.40
C LEU A 113 9.44 -21.99 -2.86
N LEU A 114 10.34 -21.70 -1.93
CA LEU A 114 11.71 -21.27 -2.22
C LEU A 114 12.72 -22.42 -2.16
N GLU A 115 12.33 -23.61 -1.72
CA GLU A 115 13.20 -24.79 -1.68
C GLU A 115 13.69 -25.16 -3.09
N GLY A 116 14.99 -25.39 -3.23
CA GLY A 116 15.61 -25.77 -4.51
C GLY A 116 15.82 -24.62 -5.50
N LEU A 117 15.36 -23.40 -5.20
CA LEU A 117 15.66 -22.22 -6.01
C LEU A 117 17.06 -21.67 -5.69
N ALA A 118 17.80 -21.31 -6.74
CA ALA A 118 19.10 -20.68 -6.61
C ALA A 118 18.93 -19.17 -6.49
N PHE A 119 19.26 -18.62 -5.32
CA PHE A 119 19.31 -17.18 -5.07
C PHE A 119 20.75 -16.70 -4.96
N GLU A 120 21.03 -15.52 -5.51
CA GLU A 120 22.26 -14.79 -5.18
C GLU A 120 22.02 -13.97 -3.90
N PRO A 121 22.59 -14.35 -2.75
CA PRO A 121 22.36 -13.63 -1.51
C PRO A 121 23.07 -12.28 -1.52
N LYS A 122 22.36 -11.24 -1.09
CA LYS A 122 22.92 -9.93 -0.78
C LYS A 122 22.50 -9.48 0.61
N GLU A 123 23.32 -8.65 1.22
CA GLU A 123 23.01 -8.04 2.49
C GLU A 123 21.81 -7.10 2.36
N VAL A 124 20.86 -7.23 3.28
CA VAL A 124 19.65 -6.40 3.35
C VAL A 124 19.77 -5.44 4.53
N ARG A 125 19.65 -4.14 4.24
CA ARG A 125 19.58 -3.07 5.24
C ARG A 125 18.21 -3.06 5.91
N ARG A 126 18.09 -3.81 7.00
CA ARG A 126 16.82 -3.97 7.74
C ARG A 126 16.30 -2.65 8.32
N GLU A 127 17.20 -1.76 8.72
CA GLU A 127 16.87 -0.44 9.28
C GLU A 127 16.03 0.41 8.32
N ASP A 128 16.35 0.39 7.02
CA ASP A 128 15.61 1.13 5.99
C ASP A 128 14.16 0.65 5.89
N ILE A 129 13.95 -0.66 5.98
CA ILE A 129 12.62 -1.30 5.93
C ILE A 129 11.83 -0.92 7.18
N LEU A 130 12.43 -1.05 8.36
CA LEU A 130 11.79 -0.74 9.64
C LEU A 130 11.40 0.75 9.71
N LYS A 131 12.28 1.64 9.26
CA LYS A 131 12.03 3.08 9.23
C LYS A 131 10.82 3.43 8.35
N LEU A 132 10.77 2.90 7.12
CA LEU A 132 9.64 3.17 6.23
C LEU A 132 8.35 2.50 6.70
N ALA A 133 8.42 1.30 7.27
CA ALA A 133 7.25 0.61 7.82
C ALA A 133 6.66 1.38 9.01
N ALA A 134 7.52 1.85 9.92
CA ALA A 134 7.10 2.67 11.05
C ALA A 134 6.51 4.00 10.60
N MET A 135 7.12 4.65 9.59
CA MET A 135 6.60 5.89 9.03
C MET A 135 5.20 5.71 8.42
N LYS A 136 5.02 4.68 7.58
CA LYS A 136 3.72 4.38 6.97
C LYS A 136 2.64 4.07 8.02
N LYS A 137 2.98 3.26 9.02
CA LYS A 137 2.09 2.95 10.14
C LYS A 137 1.69 4.21 10.92
N LYS A 138 2.67 5.06 11.25
CA LYS A 138 2.43 6.32 11.97
C LYS A 138 1.51 7.26 11.19
N ASN A 139 1.75 7.44 9.89
CA ASN A 139 0.91 8.28 9.03
C ASN A 139 -0.54 7.79 9.04
N ALA A 140 -0.75 6.48 8.89
CA ALA A 140 -2.07 5.89 8.95
C ALA A 140 -2.77 6.09 10.30
N GLU A 141 -2.05 5.89 11.40
CA GLU A 141 -2.58 6.12 12.76
C GLU A 141 -2.98 7.59 12.98
N GLN A 142 -2.18 8.55 12.47
CA GLN A 142 -2.50 9.97 12.55
C GLN A 142 -3.77 10.32 11.77
N ASN A 143 -3.91 9.80 10.55
CA ASN A 143 -5.08 10.05 9.71
C ASN A 143 -6.35 9.40 10.28
N PHE A 144 -6.23 8.23 10.92
CA PHE A 144 -7.35 7.62 11.65
C PHE A 144 -7.74 8.38 12.91
N ALA A 145 -6.79 9.00 13.62
CA ALA A 145 -7.06 9.69 14.88
C ALA A 145 -8.08 10.82 14.70
N GLU A 146 -7.97 11.60 13.63
CA GLU A 146 -8.92 12.69 13.33
C GLU A 146 -10.36 12.17 13.14
N ILE A 147 -10.51 11.04 12.45
CA ILE A 147 -11.82 10.40 12.25
C ILE A 147 -12.39 9.88 13.57
N LEU A 148 -11.55 9.25 14.39
CA LEU A 148 -11.98 8.69 15.68
C LEU A 148 -12.42 9.78 16.66
N VAL A 149 -11.75 10.95 16.65
CA VAL A 149 -12.18 12.12 17.44
C VAL A 149 -13.56 12.59 16.99
N GLY A 150 -13.78 12.76 15.69
CA GLY A 150 -15.10 13.17 15.16
C GLY A 150 -16.21 12.18 15.54
N LEU A 151 -15.94 10.87 15.43
CA LEU A 151 -16.91 9.84 15.84
C LEU A 151 -17.21 9.88 17.34
N SER A 152 -16.22 10.15 18.20
CA SER A 152 -16.46 10.29 19.64
C SER A 152 -17.29 11.52 19.96
N GLU A 153 -17.05 12.66 19.29
CA GLU A 153 -17.84 13.88 19.46
C GLU A 153 -19.29 13.69 18.98
N GLU A 154 -19.50 12.97 17.87
CA GLU A 154 -20.84 12.61 17.38
C GLU A 154 -21.60 11.69 18.34
N LEU A 155 -20.93 10.67 18.89
CA LEU A 155 -21.51 9.77 19.89
C LEU A 155 -21.87 10.50 21.18
N GLU A 156 -21.00 11.39 21.67
CA GLU A 156 -21.28 12.24 22.83
C GLU A 156 -22.44 13.21 22.55
N ALA A 157 -22.53 13.76 21.33
CA ALA A 157 -23.64 14.61 20.92
C ALA A 157 -24.97 13.84 20.83
N GLU A 158 -24.99 12.63 20.26
CA GLU A 158 -26.16 11.75 20.22
C GLU A 158 -26.60 11.31 21.62
N GLU A 159 -25.65 11.04 22.53
CA GLU A 159 -25.95 10.66 23.92
C GLU A 159 -26.43 11.87 24.75
N SER A 160 -26.06 13.10 24.35
CA SER A 160 -26.55 14.35 24.95
C SER A 160 -27.95 14.77 24.49
N LEU A 161 -28.42 14.25 23.35
CA LEU A 161 -29.80 14.41 22.89
C LEU A 161 -30.70 13.49 23.72
N CYS A 162 -31.66 14.07 24.44
CA CYS A 162 -32.64 13.29 25.22
C CYS A 162 -33.20 12.14 24.38
N PRO A 163 -33.38 10.92 24.94
CA PRO A 163 -33.97 9.82 24.20
C PRO A 163 -35.30 10.29 23.64
N ALA A 164 -35.45 10.24 22.32
CA ALA A 164 -36.73 10.51 21.67
C ALA A 164 -37.78 9.64 22.36
N PRO A 165 -38.93 10.21 22.80
CA PRO A 165 -39.94 9.43 23.50
C PRO A 165 -40.29 8.25 22.61
N SER A 166 -40.15 7.03 23.16
CA SER A 166 -40.43 5.79 22.44
C SER A 166 -41.88 5.82 21.98
N ALA A 167 -42.12 6.18 20.72
CA ALA A 167 -43.41 6.04 20.08
C ALA A 167 -43.63 4.55 19.81
N ILE A 168 -44.01 3.82 20.85
CA ILE A 168 -44.60 2.49 20.74
C ILE A 168 -45.94 2.69 20.01
N CYS A 169 -45.95 2.54 18.69
CA CYS A 169 -47.18 2.36 17.94
C CYS A 169 -47.56 0.88 18.01
N ARG A 170 -48.19 0.45 19.11
CA ARG A 170 -49.01 -0.76 19.09
C ARG A 170 -50.22 -0.46 18.20
N ARG A 171 -50.22 -0.98 16.97
CA ARG A 171 -51.46 -1.22 16.26
C ARG A 171 -51.80 -2.69 16.42
N GLU A 172 -52.81 -2.94 17.24
CA GLU A 172 -53.62 -4.15 17.13
C GLU A 172 -54.27 -4.14 15.75
N HIS A 173 -54.10 -5.22 14.98
CA HIS A 173 -55.12 -5.90 14.18
C HIS A 173 -54.56 -7.23 13.69
#